data_AF-A0A7S0NPP5-F1
#
_entry.id   AF-A0A7S0NPP5-F1
#
_cell.length_a   1.000
_cell.length_b   1.000
_cell.length_c   1.000
_cell.angle_alpha   90.00
_cell.angle_beta   90.00
_cell.angle_gamma   90.00
#
_symmetry.space_group_name_H-M   'P 1'
#
loop_
_entity.id
_entity.type
_entity.pdbx_description
1 polymer ?
#
loop_
_entity_poly.entity_id
_entity_poly.type
_entity_poly.pdbx_seq_one_letter_code
_entity_poly.pdbx_strand_id
1 'polypeptide(L)'
;RYLACGLLLRGDVTASEAQRALARLRPQLQLSHWNPDSFKVGLCGAAPVGQPHSVLSLSNNCCMASLFRGLLERFQRLYRRRAHVHHFTQYMQLERFEEAREAIESIASDYERLQNELPSPEAQLLLDQLVSPG
;
A
#
# COMPACT_ATOMS: atom_id res chain seq x y z
N ARG A 1 -4.92 4.62 4.85
CA ARG A 1 -4.19 5.76 4.25
C ARG A 1 -3.36 5.22 3.10
N TYR A 2 -3.37 5.89 1.96
CA TYR A 2 -2.57 5.53 0.78
C TYR A 2 -1.23 6.25 0.82
N LEU A 3 -0.14 5.49 0.72
CA LEU A 3 1.23 6.01 0.72
C LEU A 3 1.72 6.29 -0.71
N ALA A 4 1.36 5.39 -1.63
CA ALA A 4 1.63 5.51 -3.05
C ALA A 4 0.68 4.59 -3.84
N CYS A 5 0.31 4.99 -5.05
CA CYS A 5 -0.57 4.28 -5.96
C CYS A 5 0.01 4.30 -7.38
N GLY A 6 0.21 3.14 -7.98
CA GLY A 6 0.48 2.99 -9.41
C GLY A 6 -0.80 2.59 -10.14
N LEU A 7 -1.20 3.35 -11.16
CA LEU A 7 -2.32 3.03 -12.02
C LEU A 7 -1.83 2.71 -13.43
N LEU A 8 -2.19 1.54 -13.96
CA LEU A 8 -1.94 1.19 -15.36
C LEU A 8 -3.28 1.09 -16.08
N LEU A 9 -3.55 2.07 -16.96
CA LEU A 9 -4.75 2.11 -17.78
C LEU A 9 -4.45 1.54 -19.15
N ARG A 10 -5.34 0.69 -19.66
CA ARG A 10 -5.24 0.07 -20.99
C ARG A 10 -6.45 0.39 -21.84
N GLY A 11 -6.23 0.51 -23.14
CA GLY A 11 -7.22 0.86 -24.16
C GLY A 11 -7.10 2.32 -24.59
N ASP A 12 -8.11 2.82 -25.30
CA ASP A 12 -8.17 4.20 -25.77
C ASP A 12 -8.49 5.17 -24.61
N VAL A 13 -7.46 5.49 -23.82
CA VAL A 13 -7.55 6.42 -22.68
C VAL A 13 -6.46 7.48 -22.81
N THR A 14 -6.88 8.74 -22.85
CA THR A 14 -5.96 9.87 -22.93
C THR A 14 -5.41 10.26 -21.56
N ALA A 15 -4.23 10.90 -21.54
CA ALA A 15 -3.67 11.45 -20.31
C ALA A 15 -4.59 12.48 -19.63
N SER A 16 -5.29 13.30 -20.43
CA SER A 16 -6.25 14.28 -19.92
C SER A 16 -7.44 13.62 -19.21
N GLU A 17 -7.97 12.53 -19.75
CA GLU A 17 -9.06 11.77 -19.10
C GLU A 17 -8.60 11.14 -17.79
N ALA A 18 -7.41 10.54 -17.78
CA ALA A 18 -6.82 9.97 -16.58
C ALA A 18 -6.61 11.04 -15.48
N GLN A 19 -6.07 12.21 -15.84
CA GLN A 19 -5.90 13.33 -14.91
C GLN A 19 -7.22 13.86 -14.36
N ARG A 20 -8.24 14.01 -15.22
CA ARG A 20 -9.59 14.42 -14.78
C ARG A 20 -10.22 13.39 -13.84
N ALA A 21 -10.04 12.10 -14.11
CA ALA A 21 -10.53 11.04 -13.22
C ALA A 21 -9.83 11.06 -11.86
N LEU A 22 -8.51 11.22 -11.85
CA LEU A 22 -7.72 11.34 -10.62
C LEU A 22 -8.10 12.57 -9.80
N ALA A 23 -8.33 13.72 -10.43
CA ALA A 23 -8.78 14.93 -9.75
C ALA A 23 -10.09 14.71 -8.98
N ARG A 24 -11.04 13.93 -9.55
CA ARG A 24 -12.29 13.56 -8.87
C ARG A 24 -12.10 12.52 -7.75
N LEU A 25 -11.11 11.65 -7.89
CA LEU A 25 -10.84 10.57 -6.93
C LEU A 25 -10.08 11.05 -5.69
N ARG A 26 -9.10 11.96 -5.87
CA ARG A 26 -8.23 12.47 -4.79
C ARG A 26 -8.98 12.89 -3.51
N PRO A 27 -10.05 13.70 -3.53
CA PRO A 27 -10.72 14.14 -2.30
C PRO A 27 -11.43 13.00 -1.55
N GLN A 28 -11.66 11.86 -2.19
CA GLN A 28 -12.31 10.70 -1.59
C GLN A 28 -11.31 9.77 -0.88
N LEU A 29 -10.01 10.05 -0.99
CA LEU A 29 -8.95 9.19 -0.49
C LEU A 29 -8.14 9.88 0.60
N GLN A 30 -7.79 9.12 1.63
CA GLN A 30 -6.82 9.56 2.64
C GLN A 30 -5.40 9.32 2.12
N LEU A 31 -4.81 10.32 1.48
CA LEU A 31 -3.44 10.31 0.99
C LEU A 31 -2.45 10.70 2.10
N SER A 32 -1.22 10.21 2.02
CA SER A 32 -0.14 10.62 2.93
C SER A 32 0.27 12.07 2.70
N HIS A 33 0.46 12.82 3.78
CA HIS A 33 0.74 14.26 3.73
C HIS A 33 2.10 14.58 3.07
N TRP A 34 3.10 13.71 3.17
CA TRP A 34 4.42 13.91 2.55
C TRP A 34 4.47 13.55 1.06
N ASN A 35 3.40 12.96 0.51
CA ASN A 35 3.31 12.58 -0.89
C ASN A 35 1.95 12.96 -1.47
N PRO A 36 1.67 14.27 -1.65
CA PRO A 36 0.37 14.75 -2.12
C PRO A 36 0.06 14.31 -3.56
N ASP A 37 1.07 14.07 -4.40
CA ASP A 37 0.92 13.44 -5.71
C ASP A 37 1.15 11.93 -5.64
N SER A 38 0.34 11.24 -4.82
CA SER A 38 0.53 9.82 -4.54
C SER A 38 0.33 8.89 -5.75
N PHE A 39 0.02 9.41 -6.94
CA PHE A 39 -0.37 8.63 -8.11
C PHE A 39 0.69 8.66 -9.21
N LYS A 40 1.17 7.49 -9.61
CA LYS A 40 1.88 7.29 -10.88
C LYS A 40 0.93 6.66 -11.88
N VAL A 41 0.79 7.26 -13.05
CA VAL A 41 -0.08 6.75 -14.13
C VAL A 41 0.75 6.25 -15.30
N GLY A 42 0.48 5.02 -15.73
CA GLY A 42 0.95 4.43 -16.98
C GLY A 42 -0.22 4.22 -17.94
N LEU A 43 -0.01 4.52 -19.22
CA LEU A 43 -1.00 4.35 -20.29
C LEU A 43 -0.51 3.32 -21.30
N CYS A 44 -1.40 2.45 -21.74
CA CYS A 44 -1.16 1.48 -22.79
C CYS A 44 -2.32 1.53 -23.79
N GLY A 45 -2.07 2.01 -25.01
CA GLY A 45 -3.11 2.13 -26.04
C GLY A 45 -3.71 0.80 -26.50
N ALA A 46 -3.06 -0.33 -26.20
CA ALA A 46 -3.57 -1.66 -26.52
C ALA A 46 -4.58 -2.14 -25.46
N ALA A 47 -5.85 -2.19 -25.85
CA ALA A 47 -6.93 -2.77 -25.07
C ALA A 47 -6.66 -4.26 -24.74
N PRO A 48 -7.10 -4.75 -23.57
CA PRO A 48 -7.06 -6.17 -23.26
C PRO A 48 -8.04 -6.97 -24.14
N VAL A 49 -7.83 -8.28 -24.23
CA VAL A 49 -8.69 -9.16 -25.03
C VAL A 49 -10.11 -9.18 -24.43
N GLY A 50 -11.11 -8.87 -25.26
CA GLY A 50 -12.52 -8.96 -24.88
C GLY A 50 -13.06 -7.80 -24.03
N GLN A 51 -12.27 -6.75 -23.79
CA GLN A 51 -12.75 -5.54 -23.09
C GLN A 51 -12.19 -4.27 -23.75
N PRO A 52 -12.99 -3.19 -23.85
CA PRO A 52 -12.53 -1.94 -24.47
C PRO A 52 -11.44 -1.24 -23.64
N HIS A 53 -11.54 -1.32 -22.32
CA HIS A 53 -10.61 -0.68 -21.38
C HIS A 53 -10.41 -1.55 -20.14
N SER A 54 -9.27 -1.38 -19.46
CA SER A 54 -9.04 -1.92 -18.11
C SER A 54 -8.15 -1.00 -17.29
N VAL A 55 -8.25 -1.09 -15.97
CA VAL A 55 -7.34 -0.43 -15.04
C VAL A 55 -6.78 -1.44 -14.03
N LEU A 56 -5.47 -1.38 -13.80
CA LEU A 56 -4.81 -2.05 -12.68
C LEU A 56 -4.35 -1.00 -11.68
N SER A 57 -4.65 -1.20 -10.39
CA SER A 57 -4.14 -0.38 -9.29
C SER A 57 -3.20 -1.18 -8.41
N LEU A 58 -1.98 -0.68 -8.24
CA LEU A 58 -0.99 -1.17 -7.29
C LEU A 58 -0.87 -0.13 -6.18
N SER A 59 -1.50 -0.40 -5.04
CA SER A 59 -1.61 0.58 -3.95
C SER A 59 -0.85 0.12 -2.73
N ASN A 60 0.13 0.92 -2.31
CA ASN A 60 0.73 0.83 -1.00
C ASN A 60 -0.18 1.56 0.00
N ASN A 61 -0.87 0.80 0.86
CA ASN A 61 -1.87 1.32 1.79
C ASN A 61 -1.65 0.76 3.20
N CYS A 62 -1.78 1.61 4.22
CA CYS A 62 -1.65 1.23 5.62
C CYS A 62 -2.65 0.18 6.09
N CYS A 63 -3.73 -0.11 5.35
CA CYS A 63 -4.62 -1.23 5.65
C CYS A 63 -3.88 -2.58 5.69
N MET A 64 -2.72 -2.69 5.04
CA MET A 64 -1.83 -3.85 5.08
C MET A 64 -1.41 -4.25 6.50
N ALA A 65 -1.39 -3.32 7.46
CA ALA A 65 -1.15 -3.63 8.88
C ALA A 65 -2.05 -4.78 9.37
N SER A 66 -3.36 -4.69 9.10
CA SER A 66 -4.34 -5.68 9.54
C SER A 66 -4.07 -7.08 8.96
N LEU A 67 -3.60 -7.13 7.71
CA LEU A 67 -3.23 -8.39 7.05
C LEU A 67 -2.02 -9.02 7.75
N PHE A 68 -0.98 -8.23 8.03
CA PHE A 68 0.21 -8.71 8.74
C PHE A 68 -0.11 -9.14 10.18
N ARG A 69 -0.95 -8.40 10.90
CA ARG A 69 -1.44 -8.81 12.23
C ARG A 69 -2.16 -10.16 12.16
N GLY A 70 -3.06 -10.33 11.20
CA GLY A 70 -3.74 -11.61 10.99
C GLY A 70 -2.79 -12.76 10.60
N LEU A 71 -1.73 -12.48 9.84
CA LEU A 71 -0.69 -13.45 9.52
C LEU A 71 0.09 -13.87 10.78
N LEU A 72 0.49 -12.91 11.62
CA LEU A 72 1.18 -13.15 12.88
C LEU A 72 0.34 -13.99 13.83
N GLU A 73 -0.96 -13.71 13.95
CA GLU A 73 -1.86 -14.51 14.79
C GLU A 73 -1.92 -15.96 14.32
N ARG A 74 -2.09 -16.21 13.02
CA ARG A 74 -2.09 -17.56 12.46
C ARG A 74 -0.76 -18.26 12.68
N PHE A 75 0.34 -17.56 12.44
CA PHE A 75 1.68 -18.07 12.70
C PHE A 75 1.85 -18.49 14.17
N GLN A 76 1.52 -17.61 15.11
CA GLN A 76 1.63 -17.89 16.55
C GLN A 76 0.76 -19.08 16.97
N ARG A 77 -0.47 -19.21 16.44
CA ARG A 77 -1.34 -20.35 16.75
C ARG A 77 -0.71 -21.70 16.37
N LEU A 78 -0.03 -21.76 15.22
CA LEU A 78 0.67 -22.96 14.76
C LEU A 78 1.98 -23.17 15.53
N TYR A 79 2.76 -22.11 15.68
CA TYR A 79 4.10 -22.15 16.26
C TYR A 79 4.08 -22.54 17.75
N ARG A 80 3.12 -22.03 18.54
CA ARG A 80 2.91 -22.42 19.94
C ARG A 80 2.65 -23.92 20.11
N ARG A 81 2.06 -24.57 19.10
CA ARG A 81 1.80 -26.02 19.07
C ARG A 81 2.92 -26.81 18.41
N ARG A 82 4.02 -26.16 18.01
CA ARG A 82 5.11 -26.72 17.20
C ARG A 82 4.60 -27.43 15.93
N ALA A 83 3.47 -26.99 15.38
CA ALA A 83 2.88 -27.59 14.19
C ALA A 83 3.78 -27.32 12.97
N HIS A 84 4.13 -28.37 12.23
CA HIS A 84 5.00 -28.35 11.04
C HIS A 84 6.42 -27.80 11.23
N VAL A 85 6.81 -27.36 12.44
CA VAL A 85 8.14 -26.77 12.70
C VAL A 85 9.28 -27.71 12.33
N HIS A 86 9.13 -29.01 12.64
CA HIS A 86 10.16 -30.02 12.40
C HIS A 86 10.58 -30.15 10.92
N HIS A 87 9.69 -29.87 9.96
CA HIS A 87 10.03 -29.91 8.53
C HIS A 87 11.03 -28.81 8.13
N PHE A 88 10.98 -27.66 8.82
CA PHE A 88 11.85 -26.54 8.54
C PHE A 88 13.15 -26.63 9.32
N THR A 89 13.11 -27.15 10.56
CA THR A 89 14.31 -27.26 11.39
C THR A 89 15.34 -28.28 10.88
N GLN A 90 14.99 -29.08 9.87
CA GLN A 90 15.93 -29.91 9.13
C GLN A 90 16.91 -29.09 8.27
N TYR A 91 16.52 -27.89 7.86
CA TYR A 91 17.27 -27.04 6.92
C TYR A 91 17.53 -25.63 7.45
N MET A 92 16.94 -25.27 8.59
CA MET A 92 16.98 -23.92 9.16
C MET A 92 17.06 -23.96 10.71
N GLN A 93 17.77 -23.01 11.31
CA GLN A 93 17.79 -22.81 12.76
C GLN A 93 16.43 -22.33 13.29
N LEU A 94 16.05 -22.72 14.51
CA LEU A 94 14.73 -22.40 15.07
C LEU A 94 14.55 -20.89 15.28
N GLU A 95 15.63 -20.21 15.65
CA GLU A 95 15.71 -18.77 15.92
C GLU A 95 15.23 -17.93 14.72
N ARG A 96 15.41 -18.45 13.50
CA ARG A 96 14.97 -17.81 12.25
C ARG A 96 13.46 -17.63 12.16
N PHE A 97 12.69 -18.45 12.86
CA PHE A 97 11.25 -18.26 12.98
C PHE A 97 10.91 -17.01 13.81
N GLU A 98 11.64 -16.77 14.90
CA GLU A 98 11.45 -15.59 15.73
C GLU A 98 11.91 -14.33 14.98
N GLU A 99 13.07 -14.38 14.31
CA GLU A 99 13.55 -13.28 13.46
C GLU A 99 12.51 -12.88 12.41
N ALA A 100 11.93 -13.86 11.70
CA ALA A 100 10.90 -13.60 10.70
C ALA A 100 9.60 -13.06 11.30
N ARG A 101 9.20 -13.56 12.48
CA ARG A 101 8.04 -13.06 13.22
C ARG A 101 8.23 -11.59 13.60
N GLU A 102 9.37 -11.23 14.17
CA GLU A 102 9.72 -9.87 14.58
C GLU A 102 9.77 -8.92 13.38
N ALA A 103 10.33 -9.37 12.25
CA ALA A 103 10.36 -8.58 11.02
C ALA A 103 8.94 -8.23 10.53
N ILE A 104 8.02 -9.21 10.49
CA ILE A 104 6.62 -8.96 10.08
C ILE A 104 5.90 -8.07 11.10
N GLU A 105 6.18 -8.24 12.40
CA GLU A 105 5.64 -7.41 13.47
C GLU A 105 6.09 -5.95 13.36
N SER A 106 7.37 -5.71 13.03
CA SER A 106 7.90 -4.38 12.73
C SER A 106 7.16 -3.74 11.56
N ILE A 107 7.00 -4.47 10.45
CA ILE A 107 6.28 -3.96 9.25
C ILE A 107 4.83 -3.58 9.58
N ALA A 108 4.11 -4.42 10.33
CA ALA A 108 2.74 -4.13 10.75
C ALA A 108 2.68 -2.83 11.58
N SER A 109 3.63 -2.68 12.51
CA SER A 109 3.71 -1.54 13.42
C SER A 109 4.09 -0.25 12.67
N ASP A 110 4.97 -0.33 11.67
CA ASP A 110 5.28 0.80 10.79
C ASP A 110 4.06 1.28 10.01
N TYR A 111 3.25 0.38 9.45
CA TYR A 111 2.01 0.79 8.77
C TYR A 111 1.00 1.44 9.72
N GLU A 112 0.86 0.94 10.95
CA GLU A 112 0.00 1.53 11.99
C GLU A 112 0.50 2.92 12.40
N ARG A 113 1.81 3.09 12.56
CA ARG A 113 2.44 4.39 12.83
C ARG A 113 2.15 5.38 11.70
N LEU A 114 2.43 5.00 10.45
CA LEU A 114 2.20 5.83 9.27
C LEU A 114 0.71 6.18 9.05
N GLN A 115 -0.21 5.32 9.49
CA GLN A 115 -1.65 5.61 9.44
C GLN A 115 -2.04 6.76 10.37
N ASN A 116 -1.39 6.86 11.53
CA ASN A 116 -1.70 7.83 12.58
C ASN A 116 -0.80 9.08 12.54
N GLU A 117 0.24 9.08 11.71
CA GLU A 117 1.15 10.22 11.56
C GLU A 117 0.39 11.46 11.06
N LEU A 118 0.63 12.60 11.69
CA LEU A 118 0.03 13.87 11.28
C LEU A 118 1.14 14.76 10.71
N PRO A 119 0.83 15.60 9.71
CA PRO A 119 1.79 16.59 9.24
C PRO A 119 2.22 17.50 10.38
N SER A 120 3.50 17.88 10.38
CA SER A 120 3.95 19.00 11.20
C SER A 120 3.24 20.29 10.79
N PRO A 121 3.15 21.31 11.66
CA PRO A 121 2.53 22.58 11.31
C PRO A 121 3.13 23.22 10.05
N GLU A 122 4.45 23.11 9.86
CA GLU A 122 5.15 23.59 8.67
C GLU A 122 4.77 22.79 7.42
N ALA A 123 4.70 21.46 7.52
CA ALA A 123 4.28 20.61 6.41
C ALA A 123 2.82 20.86 6.02
N GLN A 124 1.95 21.14 6.99
CA GLN A 124 0.56 21.51 6.75
C GLN A 124 0.46 22.81 5.94
N LEU A 125 1.26 23.83 6.31
CA LEU A 125 1.27 25.12 5.62
C LEU A 125 1.75 24.99 4.16
N LEU A 126 2.74 24.14 3.91
CA LEU A 126 3.20 23.82 2.55
C LEU A 126 2.12 23.07 1.75
N LEU A 127 1.39 22.15 2.37
CA LEU A 127 0.31 21.42 1.71
C LEU A 127 -0.84 22.34 1.32
N ASP A 128 -1.21 23.26 2.19
CA ASP A 128 -2.25 24.24 1.90
C ASP A 128 -1.86 25.13 0.71
N GLN A 129 -0.58 25.46 0.54
CA GLN A 129 -0.07 26.20 -0.62
C GLN A 129 -0.08 25.37 -1.91
N LEU A 130 0.21 24.06 -1.83
CA LEU A 130 0.24 23.17 -3.01
C LEU A 130 -1.15 22.74 -3.49
N VAL A 131 -2.13 22.68 -2.59
CA VAL A 131 -3.51 22.23 -2.87
C VAL A 131 -4.47 23.41 -3.12
N SER A 132 -4.06 24.65 -2.79
CA SER A 132 -4.86 25.84 -3.07
C SER A 132 -5.07 26.02 -4.59
N PRO A 133 -6.33 26.07 -5.06
CA PRO A 133 -6.61 26.37 -6.45
C PRO A 133 -6.27 27.84 -6.72
N GLY A 134 -5.38 28.07 -7.70
CA GLY A 134 -5.39 29.33 -8.45
C GLY A 134 -6.60 29.41 -9.38
#